data_AF-A0A183LC95-F1
#
_entry.id   AF-A0A183LC95-F1
#
_cell.length_a   1.000
_cell.length_b   1.000
_cell.length_c   1.000
_cell.angle_alpha   90.00
_cell.angle_beta   90.00
_cell.angle_gamma   90.00
#
_symmetry.space_group_name_H-M   'P 1'
#
loop_
_entity.id
_entity.type
_entity.pdbx_description
1 polymer ?
#
loop_
_entity_poly.entity_id
_entity_poly.type
_entity_poly.pdbx_seq_one_letter_code
_entity_poly.pdbx_strand_id
1 'polypeptide(L)'
;MYTAETRRTTTNISKHVQVFINSCLRRILNIHWPDTIINNLLWERTNQLPAEEEIRKRRWKWIRHTLRKSSNCITRQTLTWNPEGKRKRERRKYTLRREIEADMKRINRNWKGLPRTGLDGE
;
A
#
# COMPACT_ATOMS: atom_id res chain seq x y z
N MET A 1 3.75 -17.33 1.95
CA MET A 1 2.71 -16.29 2.17
C MET A 1 3.27 -14.88 2.46
N TYR A 2 4.57 -14.65 2.76
CA TYR A 2 5.11 -13.31 3.09
C TYR A 2 5.68 -12.48 1.90
N THR A 3 5.85 -13.09 0.73
CA THR A 3 6.55 -12.46 -0.41
C THR A 3 5.68 -11.52 -1.24
N ALA A 4 4.35 -11.68 -1.20
CA ALA A 4 3.41 -10.85 -1.96
C ALA A 4 3.22 -9.47 -1.32
N GLU A 5 3.21 -9.38 0.01
CA GLU A 5 3.04 -8.11 0.76
C GLU A 5 4.31 -7.24 0.74
N THR A 6 5.47 -7.87 0.50
CA THR A 6 6.79 -7.21 0.50
C THR A 6 7.29 -6.85 -0.89
N ARG A 7 6.54 -7.20 -1.96
CA ARG A 7 6.92 -6.91 -3.34
C ARG A 7 6.34 -5.57 -3.77
N ARG A 8 7.22 -4.71 -4.29
CA ARG A 8 6.92 -3.38 -4.85
C ARG A 8 5.67 -3.38 -5.73
N THR A 9 4.69 -2.56 -5.38
CA THR A 9 3.65 -2.09 -6.31
C THR A 9 4.23 -0.93 -7.10
N THR A 10 4.73 -1.21 -8.30
CA THR A 10 5.19 -0.16 -9.22
C THR A 10 3.98 0.62 -9.72
N THR A 11 4.10 1.94 -9.90
CA THR A 11 3.05 2.79 -10.49
C THR A 11 2.50 2.20 -11.78
N ASN A 12 3.34 1.59 -12.62
CA ASN A 12 2.92 0.89 -13.84
C ASN A 12 2.01 -0.31 -13.55
N ILE A 13 2.36 -1.14 -12.56
CA ILE A 13 1.53 -2.30 -12.18
C ILE A 13 0.18 -1.83 -11.64
N SER A 14 0.17 -0.82 -10.77
CA SER A 14 -1.07 -0.22 -10.27
C SER A 14 -1.92 0.37 -11.40
N LYS A 15 -1.31 1.03 -12.39
CA LYS A 15 -2.00 1.54 -13.58
C LYS A 15 -2.62 0.42 -14.41
N HIS A 16 -1.90 -0.67 -14.68
CA HIS A 16 -2.44 -1.82 -15.41
C HIS A 16 -3.63 -2.44 -14.68
N VAL A 17 -3.52 -2.62 -13.36
CA VAL A 17 -4.63 -3.12 -12.53
C VAL A 17 -5.83 -2.16 -12.59
N GLN A 18 -5.60 -0.84 -12.52
CA GLN A 18 -6.69 0.13 -12.61
C GLN A 18 -7.41 0.11 -13.97
N VAL A 19 -6.67 0.00 -15.06
CA VAL A 19 -7.25 -0.11 -16.41
C VAL A 19 -8.10 -1.38 -16.53
N PHE A 20 -7.60 -2.50 -15.99
CA PHE A 20 -8.35 -3.75 -15.95
C PHE A 20 -9.64 -3.61 -15.16
N ILE A 21 -9.60 -3.05 -13.95
CA ILE A 21 -10.78 -2.81 -13.10
C ILE A 21 -11.79 -1.92 -13.82
N ASN A 22 -11.34 -0.82 -14.44
CA ASN A 22 -12.22 0.09 -15.17
C ASN A 22 -12.90 -0.59 -16.36
N SER A 23 -12.20 -1.47 -17.07
CA SER A 23 -12.77 -2.28 -18.15
C SER A 23 -13.87 -3.22 -17.63
N CYS A 24 -13.62 -3.91 -16.51
CA CYS A 24 -14.61 -4.77 -15.87
C CYS A 24 -15.85 -3.98 -15.43
N LEU A 25 -15.67 -2.82 -14.79
CA LEU A 25 -16.78 -1.98 -14.33
C LEU A 25 -17.65 -1.48 -15.49
N ARG A 26 -17.03 -1.09 -16.62
CA ARG A 26 -17.78 -0.69 -17.83
C ARG A 26 -18.60 -1.85 -18.40
N ARG A 27 -18.04 -3.06 -18.40
CA ARG A 27 -18.76 -4.27 -18.84
C ARG A 27 -19.92 -4.64 -17.90
N ILE A 28 -19.74 -4.53 -16.59
CA ILE A 28 -20.79 -4.81 -15.59
C ILE A 28 -21.96 -3.81 -15.70
N LEU A 29 -21.65 -2.53 -15.93
CA LEU A 29 -22.65 -1.47 -16.13
C LEU A 29 -23.22 -1.42 -17.56
N ASN A 30 -22.82 -2.36 -18.43
CA ASN A 30 -23.23 -2.47 -19.82
C ASN A 30 -23.01 -1.19 -20.67
N ILE A 31 -21.96 -0.43 -20.34
CA ILE A 31 -21.62 0.84 -21.01
C ILE A 31 -20.95 0.49 -22.34
N HIS A 32 -21.60 0.87 -23.44
CA HIS A 32 -21.07 0.66 -24.78
C HIS A 32 -20.17 1.82 -25.23
N TRP A 33 -19.38 1.58 -26.27
CA TRP A 33 -18.43 2.54 -26.83
C TRP A 33 -19.00 3.93 -27.20
N PRO A 34 -20.28 4.13 -27.62
CA PRO A 34 -20.80 5.47 -27.84
C PRO A 34 -20.99 6.27 -26.54
N ASP A 35 -21.13 5.60 -25.39
CA ASP A 35 -21.30 6.24 -24.09
C ASP A 35 -19.93 6.57 -23.47
N THR A 36 -19.43 7.77 -23.76
CA THR A 36 -18.17 8.24 -23.18
C THR A 36 -18.36 8.70 -21.74
N ILE A 37 -18.30 7.76 -20.79
CA ILE A 37 -18.31 8.05 -19.36
C ILE A 37 -16.88 8.35 -18.85
N ILE A 38 -16.75 9.45 -18.11
CA ILE A 38 -15.52 9.86 -17.42
C ILE A 38 -15.24 8.87 -16.28
N ASN A 39 -13.98 8.47 -16.09
CA ASN A 39 -13.61 7.49 -15.06
C ASN A 39 -14.01 7.90 -13.63
N ASN A 40 -14.02 9.20 -13.31
CA ASN A 40 -14.46 9.68 -12.00
C ASN A 40 -15.94 9.38 -11.73
N LEU A 41 -16.80 9.61 -12.74
CA LEU A 41 -18.24 9.33 -12.66
C LEU A 41 -18.52 7.82 -12.58
N LEU A 42 -17.69 6.99 -13.24
CA LEU A 42 -17.76 5.54 -13.13
C LEU A 42 -17.51 5.06 -11.69
N TRP A 43 -16.53 5.64 -11.01
CA TRP A 43 -16.19 5.30 -9.62
C TRP A 43 -17.25 5.79 -8.63
N GLU A 44 -17.80 6.99 -8.85
CA GLU A 44 -18.89 7.54 -8.04
C GLU A 44 -20.14 6.65 -8.09
N ARG A 45 -20.55 6.22 -9.30
CA ARG A 45 -21.70 5.29 -9.47
C ARG A 45 -21.49 3.93 -8.82
N THR A 46 -20.24 3.46 -8.73
CA THR A 46 -19.92 2.12 -8.20
C THR A 46 -19.49 2.15 -6.74
N ASN A 47 -19.39 3.35 -6.13
CA ASN A 47 -18.79 3.57 -4.81
C ASN A 47 -17.41 2.90 -4.66
N GLN A 48 -16.66 2.79 -5.77
CA GLN A 48 -15.34 2.16 -5.79
C GLN A 48 -14.24 3.20 -5.56
N LEU A 49 -13.19 2.79 -4.86
CA LEU A 49 -11.97 3.60 -4.70
C LEU A 49 -10.93 3.18 -5.75
N PRO A 50 -10.01 4.09 -6.14
CA PRO A 50 -8.88 3.72 -6.97
C PRO A 50 -8.06 2.59 -6.34
N ALA A 51 -7.57 1.67 -7.18
CA ALA A 51 -6.82 0.49 -6.75
C ALA A 51 -5.61 0.84 -5.89
N GLU A 52 -4.96 1.98 -6.16
CA GLU A 52 -3.85 2.48 -5.34
C GLU A 52 -4.27 2.79 -3.90
N GLU A 53 -5.44 3.39 -3.71
CA GLU A 53 -5.97 3.70 -2.38
C GLU A 53 -6.33 2.43 -1.61
N GLU A 54 -6.89 1.44 -2.30
CA GLU A 54 -7.25 0.16 -1.70
C GLU A 54 -6.01 -0.63 -1.27
N ILE A 55 -4.98 -0.70 -2.13
CA ILE A 55 -3.68 -1.29 -1.81
C ILE A 55 -3.08 -0.60 -0.58
N ARG A 56 -3.11 0.73 -0.55
CA ARG A 56 -2.60 1.53 0.58
C ARG A 56 -3.38 1.23 1.86
N LYS A 57 -4.71 1.16 1.81
CA LYS A 57 -5.57 0.83 2.96
C LYS A 57 -5.25 -0.55 3.52
N ARG A 58 -5.07 -1.54 2.66
CA ARG A 58 -4.67 -2.91 3.06
C ARG A 58 -3.28 -2.92 3.69
N ARG A 59 -2.31 -2.23 3.08
CA ARG A 59 -0.95 -2.07 3.64
C ARG A 59 -0.97 -1.39 5.01
N TRP A 60 -1.77 -0.35 5.19
CA TRP A 60 -1.93 0.32 6.49
C TRP A 60 -2.58 -0.56 7.55
N LYS A 61 -3.60 -1.36 7.17
CA LYS A 61 -4.22 -2.34 8.06
C LYS A 61 -3.20 -3.38 8.54
N TRP A 62 -2.32 -3.83 7.64
CA TRP A 62 -1.21 -4.72 7.97
C TRP A 62 -0.21 -4.07 8.94
N ILE A 63 0.25 -2.85 8.65
CA ILE A 63 1.17 -2.09 9.53
C ILE A 63 0.57 -1.92 10.93
N ARG A 64 -0.72 -1.57 11.01
CA ARG A 64 -1.42 -1.44 12.31
C ARG A 64 -1.46 -2.78 13.06
N HIS A 65 -1.63 -3.89 12.35
CA HIS A 65 -1.63 -5.22 12.95
C HIS A 65 -0.24 -5.61 13.46
N THR A 66 0.83 -5.38 12.68
CA THR A 66 2.21 -5.65 13.10
C THR A 66 2.65 -4.78 14.26
N LEU A 67 2.23 -3.51 14.32
CA LEU A 67 2.53 -2.61 15.45
C LEU A 67 1.83 -3.00 16.76
N ARG A 68 0.73 -3.76 16.70
CA ARG A 68 0.06 -4.31 17.90
C ARG A 68 0.76 -5.56 18.47
N LYS A 69 1.67 -6.19 17.72
CA LYS A 69 2.46 -7.32 18.20
C LYS A 69 3.53 -6.84 19.19
N SER A 70 4.05 -7.74 20.03
CA SER A 70 5.13 -7.44 20.98
C SER A 70 6.38 -6.91 20.28
N SER A 71 7.17 -6.11 20.99
CA SER A 71 8.45 -5.53 20.52
C SER A 71 9.43 -6.60 20.02
N ASN A 72 9.43 -7.77 20.67
CA ASN A 72 10.29 -8.91 20.36
C ASN A 72 9.83 -9.73 19.15
N CYS A 73 8.65 -9.44 18.60
CA CYS A 73 8.15 -10.17 17.43
C CYS A 73 8.97 -9.82 16.19
N ILE A 74 9.49 -10.85 15.50
CA ILE A 74 10.31 -10.72 14.29
C ILE A 74 9.64 -9.80 13.25
N THR A 75 8.31 -9.90 13.10
CA THR A 75 7.56 -9.06 12.14
C THR A 75 7.50 -7.58 12.50
N ARG A 76 7.64 -7.21 13.78
CA ARG A 76 7.71 -5.82 14.24
C ARG A 76 9.12 -5.27 14.09
N GLN A 77 10.13 -6.09 14.39
CA GLN A 77 11.54 -5.73 14.19
C GLN A 77 11.87 -5.52 12.71
N THR A 78 11.36 -6.36 11.80
CA THR A 78 11.57 -6.22 10.35
C THR A 78 10.99 -4.94 9.77
N LEU A 79 9.94 -4.36 10.39
CA LEU A 79 9.36 -3.08 9.99
C LEU A 79 10.34 -1.91 10.20
N THR A 80 11.13 -1.96 11.27
CA THR A 80 12.08 -0.91 11.67
C THR A 80 13.51 -1.21 11.19
N TRP A 81 13.78 -2.45 10.82
CA TRP A 81 15.10 -2.93 10.40
C TRP A 81 15.66 -2.15 9.19
N ASN A 82 16.80 -1.49 9.40
CA ASN A 82 17.61 -0.92 8.33
C ASN A 82 18.83 -1.83 8.13
N PRO A 83 18.95 -2.58 7.02
CA PRO A 83 20.11 -3.43 6.81
C PRO A 83 21.34 -2.55 6.59
N GLU A 84 22.22 -2.56 7.59
CA GLU A 84 23.51 -1.88 7.60
C GLU A 84 24.51 -2.66 6.73
N GLY A 85 25.08 -2.01 5.71
CA GLY A 85 26.03 -2.64 4.78
C GLY A 85 25.98 -2.13 3.34
N LYS A 86 27.12 -2.20 2.64
CA LYS A 86 27.23 -1.87 1.22
C LYS A 86 26.41 -2.86 0.39
N ARG A 87 25.46 -2.36 -0.40
CA ARG A 87 24.53 -3.17 -1.21
C ARG A 87 25.16 -3.53 -2.56
N LYS A 88 24.92 -4.76 -3.05
CA LYS A 88 25.26 -5.14 -4.43
C LYS A 88 24.48 -4.28 -5.44
N ARG A 89 25.15 -3.86 -6.52
CA ARG A 89 24.69 -2.91 -7.57
C ARG A 89 23.37 -3.30 -8.27
N GLU A 90 22.91 -4.53 -8.13
CA GLU A 90 21.67 -5.05 -8.74
C GLU A 90 20.48 -5.22 -7.77
N ARG A 91 20.69 -5.08 -6.46
CA ARG A 91 19.59 -5.25 -5.49
C ARG A 91 18.68 -4.03 -5.50
N ARG A 92 17.36 -4.24 -5.63
CA ARG A 92 16.34 -3.17 -5.74
C ARG A 92 16.59 -2.02 -4.73
N LYS A 93 16.62 -0.78 -5.24
CA LYS A 93 17.09 0.45 -4.57
C LYS A 93 16.21 0.96 -3.39
N TYR A 94 15.06 0.34 -3.14
CA TYR A 94 14.01 0.84 -2.22
C TYR A 94 13.63 -0.23 -1.20
N THR A 95 13.72 0.11 0.09
CA THR A 95 13.28 -0.71 1.22
C THR A 95 11.80 -0.49 1.51
N LEU A 96 11.13 -1.51 2.07
CA LEU A 96 9.73 -1.42 2.53
C LEU A 96 9.49 -0.17 3.39
N ARG A 97 10.47 0.19 4.21
CA ARG A 97 10.47 1.43 5.00
C ARG A 97 10.25 2.70 4.17
N ARG A 98 10.88 2.82 2.98
CA ARG A 98 10.71 3.98 2.09
C ARG A 98 9.34 4.02 1.41
N GLU A 99 8.77 2.87 1.08
CA GLU A 99 7.41 2.80 0.52
C GLU A 99 6.38 3.18 1.58
N ILE A 100 6.53 2.67 2.80
CA ILE A 100 5.69 3.05 3.94
C ILE A 100 5.85 4.53 4.27
N GLU A 101 7.07 5.06 4.25
CA GLU A 101 7.33 6.49 4.48
C GLU A 101 6.72 7.37 3.38
N ALA A 102 6.74 6.93 2.11
CA ALA A 102 6.08 7.64 1.01
C ALA A 102 4.55 7.64 1.17
N ASP A 103 3.97 6.49 1.53
CA ASP A 103 2.54 6.38 1.84
C ASP A 103 2.16 7.27 3.04
N MET A 104 3.01 7.33 4.06
CA MET A 104 2.82 8.19 5.24
C MET A 104 2.88 9.67 4.91
N LYS A 105 3.84 10.10 4.07
CA LYS A 105 3.94 11.50 3.60
C LYS A 105 2.69 11.93 2.85
N ARG A 106 2.10 11.05 2.04
CA ARG A 106 0.85 11.34 1.31
C ARG A 106 -0.39 11.48 2.21
N ILE A 107 -0.40 10.83 3.37
CA ILE A 107 -1.51 10.89 4.35
C ILE A 107 -1.20 11.94 5.45
N ASN A 108 -0.12 12.72 5.29
CA ASN A 108 0.35 13.69 6.28
C ASN A 108 0.49 13.10 7.70
N ARG A 109 1.02 11.88 7.81
CA ARG A 109 1.28 11.21 9.09
C ARG A 109 2.76 10.90 9.25
N ASN A 110 3.26 11.02 10.48
CA ASN A 110 4.65 10.70 10.82
C ASN A 110 4.72 9.43 11.67
N TRP A 111 5.86 8.71 11.60
CA TRP A 111 6.14 7.56 12.47
C TRP A 111 5.97 7.86 13.97
N LYS A 112 6.19 9.12 14.38
CA LYS A 112 6.02 9.59 15.75
C LYS A 112 4.56 9.62 16.23
N GLY A 113 3.58 9.73 15.33
CA GLY A 113 2.15 9.79 15.66
C GLY A 113 1.44 8.44 15.68
N LEU A 114 2.17 7.35 15.46
CA LEU A 114 1.65 6.00 15.62
C LEU A 114 1.63 5.65 17.12
N PRO A 115 0.60 4.96 17.63
CA PRO A 115 0.59 4.52 19.01
C PRO A 115 1.82 3.61 19.23
N ARG A 116 2.83 4.16 19.90
CA ARG A 116 3.80 3.35 20.63
C ARG A 116 2.94 2.67 21.68
N THR A 117 2.65 1.38 21.49
CA THR A 117 2.23 0.55 22.62
C THR A 117 3.24 0.82 23.73
N GLY A 118 2.80 1.50 24.79
CA GLY A 118 3.59 1.72 25.99
C GLY A 118 3.97 0.37 26.53
N LEU A 119 5.27 0.06 26.44
CA LEU A 119 5.98 -0.92 27.23
C LEU A 119 7.43 -0.43 27.30
N ASP A 120 7.58 0.79 27.81
CA ASP A 120 8.77 1.21 28.54
C ASP A 120 8.28 1.29 30.00
N GLY A 121 8.38 0.19 30.75
CA GLY A 121 7.84 0.04 32.09
C GLY A 121 8.15 -1.35 32.63
N GLU A 122 9.35 -1.44 33.21
CA GLU A 122 9.95 -2.48 34.08
C GLU A 122 10.09 -3.92 33.54
#